data_AF-A0A2U3LKU5-F1
#
_entry.id   AF-A0A2U3LKU5-F1
#
_cell.length_a   1.000
_cell.length_b   1.000
_cell.length_c   1.000
_cell.angle_alpha   90.00
_cell.angle_beta   90.00
_cell.angle_gamma   90.00
#
_symmetry.space_group_name_H-M   'P 1'
#
loop_
_entity.id
_entity.type
_entity.pdbx_description
1 polymer ?
#
loop_
_entity_poly.entity_id
_entity_poly.type
_entity_poly.pdbx_seq_one_letter_code
_entity_poly.pdbx_strand_id
1 'polypeptide(L)'
;MEIETGHGTPGYLRQSEIKAAVAEVEQLLAPDVVHIRYEVTHDWSGDWAVYFRVLLSDEASKPPRLHEIAQTVEREMSDRLDFLELGLFYYFHYRSQSEQNKIKEKIWA
;
A
#
# COMPACT_ATOMS: atom_id res chain seq x y z
N MET A 1 -30.46 -23.01 10.76
CA MET A 1 -29.71 -21.94 11.45
C MET A 1 -28.30 -22.48 11.54
N GLU A 2 -27.55 -22.28 10.47
CA GLU A 2 -26.21 -22.85 10.32
C GLU A 2 -25.22 -21.85 10.92
N ILE A 3 -24.43 -22.35 11.85
CA ILE A 3 -23.45 -21.62 12.64
C ILE A 3 -22.33 -21.13 11.72
N GLU A 4 -22.24 -19.80 11.56
CA GLU A 4 -21.16 -19.10 10.85
C GLU A 4 -19.81 -19.50 11.45
N THR A 5 -19.06 -20.28 10.70
CA THR A 5 -17.67 -20.64 11.00
C THR A 5 -16.81 -19.39 10.92
N GLY A 6 -16.31 -18.96 12.09
CA GLY A 6 -15.43 -17.83 12.25
C GLY A 6 -14.21 -17.90 11.33
N HIS A 7 -14.18 -17.05 10.31
CA HIS A 7 -12.95 -16.49 9.78
C HIS A 7 -12.77 -15.14 10.46
N GLY A 8 -12.01 -15.12 11.56
CA GLY A 8 -11.45 -13.85 12.02
C GLY A 8 -10.71 -13.23 10.84
N THR A 9 -11.16 -12.07 10.38
CA THR A 9 -10.68 -11.41 9.16
C THR A 9 -9.16 -11.22 9.26
N PRO A 10 -8.33 -11.93 8.46
CA PRO A 10 -6.88 -11.80 8.52
C PRO A 10 -6.45 -10.35 8.34
N GLY A 11 -7.15 -9.63 7.46
CA GLY A 11 -6.92 -8.21 7.19
C GLY A 11 -7.26 -7.24 8.32
N TYR A 12 -8.14 -7.59 9.27
CA TYR A 12 -8.46 -6.71 10.41
C TYR A 12 -7.45 -6.88 11.56
N LEU A 13 -7.00 -8.11 11.81
CA LEU A 13 -6.04 -8.42 12.86
C LEU A 13 -4.63 -7.86 12.62
N ARG A 14 -4.33 -7.44 11.39
CA ARG A 14 -2.99 -7.02 10.94
C ARG A 14 -2.89 -5.56 10.50
N GLN A 15 -3.96 -4.79 10.71
CA GLN A 15 -4.00 -3.35 10.40
C GLN A 15 -2.90 -2.56 11.11
N SER A 16 -2.56 -2.92 12.36
CA SER A 16 -1.51 -2.25 13.13
C SER A 16 -0.12 -2.46 12.53
N GLU A 17 0.18 -3.67 12.05
CA GLU A 17 1.47 -4.02 11.44
C GLU A 17 1.63 -3.29 10.10
N ILE A 18 0.62 -3.33 9.24
CA ILE A 18 0.63 -2.62 7.95
C ILE A 18 0.76 -1.12 8.17
N LYS A 19 0.02 -0.55 9.14
CA LYS A 19 0.10 0.88 9.47
C LYS A 19 1.49 1.29 9.96
N ALA A 20 2.14 0.46 10.79
CA ALA A 20 3.48 0.74 11.28
C ALA A 20 4.49 0.72 10.13
N ALA A 21 4.46 -0.31 9.29
CA ALA A 21 5.34 -0.41 8.12
C ALA A 21 5.15 0.78 7.16
N VAL A 22 3.90 1.15 6.86
CA VAL A 22 3.58 2.34 6.06
C VAL A 22 4.23 3.60 6.63
N ALA A 23 4.04 3.86 7.94
CA ALA A 23 4.56 5.06 8.57
C ALA A 23 6.09 5.13 8.57
N GLU A 24 6.77 3.98 8.69
CA GLU A 24 8.24 3.90 8.60
C GLU A 24 8.74 4.14 7.18
N VAL A 25 8.09 3.55 6.17
CA VAL A 25 8.47 3.71 4.76
C VAL A 25 8.24 5.14 4.29
N GLU A 26 7.13 5.77 4.68
CA GLU A 26 6.88 7.20 4.42
C GLU A 26 7.99 8.09 4.99
N GLN A 27 8.42 7.83 6.22
CA GLN A 27 9.49 8.61 6.87
C GLN A 27 10.84 8.39 6.21
N LEU A 28 11.16 7.14 5.86
CA LEU A 28 12.44 6.77 5.26
C LEU A 28 12.59 7.36 3.85
N LEU A 29 11.52 7.38 3.07
CA LEU A 29 11.53 7.76 1.66
C LEU A 29 11.06 9.20 1.41
N ALA A 30 10.82 9.97 2.48
CA ALA A 30 10.60 11.40 2.35
C ALA A 30 11.86 12.09 1.78
N PRO A 31 11.71 13.08 0.87
CA PRO A 31 10.47 13.69 0.41
C PRO A 31 9.89 13.06 -0.87
N ASP A 32 10.46 11.96 -1.38
CA ASP A 32 10.04 11.36 -2.64
C ASP A 32 8.70 10.62 -2.51
N VAL A 33 8.50 9.90 -1.42
CA VAL A 33 7.19 9.37 -1.00
C VAL A 33 6.53 10.40 -0.08
N VAL A 34 5.34 10.84 -0.46
CA VAL A 34 4.60 11.89 0.24
C VAL A 34 3.59 11.28 1.20
N HIS A 35 2.88 10.25 0.74
CA HIS A 35 1.89 9.54 1.52
C HIS A 35 1.64 8.15 0.91
N ILE A 36 1.36 7.15 1.75
CA ILE A 36 0.92 5.83 1.34
C ILE A 36 -0.41 5.55 2.04
N ARG A 37 -1.47 5.47 1.24
CA ARG A 37 -2.74 4.94 1.70
C ARG A 37 -2.81 3.45 1.40
N TYR A 38 -3.50 2.68 2.24
CA TYR A 38 -3.71 1.27 1.98
C TYR A 38 -5.15 0.85 2.27
N GLU A 39 -5.56 -0.26 1.64
CA GLU A 39 -6.87 -0.87 1.83
C GLU A 39 -6.71 -2.39 1.78
N VAL A 40 -7.25 -3.08 2.78
CA VAL A 40 -7.23 -4.54 2.84
C VAL A 40 -8.62 -5.06 2.49
N THR A 41 -8.73 -5.75 1.36
CA THR A 41 -10.00 -6.25 0.81
C THR A 41 -9.72 -7.50 -0.02
N HIS A 42 -10.77 -8.21 -0.43
CA HIS A 42 -10.62 -9.29 -1.39
C HIS A 42 -10.25 -8.74 -2.77
N ASP A 43 -9.37 -9.45 -3.47
CA ASP A 43 -9.08 -9.21 -4.88
C ASP A 43 -10.13 -9.86 -5.79
N TRP A 44 -9.87 -9.86 -7.10
CA TRP A 44 -10.81 -10.39 -8.09
C TRP A 44 -10.95 -11.93 -8.04
N SER A 45 -10.02 -12.68 -7.43
CA SER A 45 -10.19 -14.13 -7.19
C SER A 45 -10.94 -14.41 -5.89
N GLY A 46 -11.14 -13.39 -5.05
CA GLY A 46 -11.72 -13.54 -3.73
C GLY A 46 -10.69 -13.82 -2.64
N ASP A 47 -9.40 -13.64 -2.94
CA ASP A 47 -8.32 -13.81 -1.96
C ASP A 47 -8.03 -12.48 -1.25
N TRP A 48 -7.59 -12.54 0.01
CA TRP A 48 -7.25 -11.34 0.75
C TRP A 48 -6.04 -10.62 0.14
N ALA A 49 -6.19 -9.32 -0.09
CA ALA A 49 -5.13 -8.49 -0.65
C ALA A 49 -5.04 -7.12 0.04
N VAL A 50 -3.86 -6.53 -0.02
CA VAL A 50 -3.61 -5.13 0.36
C VAL A 50 -3.27 -4.30 -0.88
N TYR A 51 -4.01 -3.21 -1.05
CA TYR A 51 -3.83 -2.25 -2.13
C TYR A 51 -3.14 -1.01 -1.58
N PHE A 52 -1.86 -0.85 -1.89
CA PHE A 52 -1.08 0.34 -1.55
C PHE A 52 -1.21 1.40 -2.65
N ARG A 53 -1.59 2.60 -2.25
CA ARG A 53 -1.69 3.80 -3.09
C ARG A 53 -0.61 4.77 -2.64
N VAL A 54 0.47 4.80 -3.39
CA VAL A 54 1.69 5.55 -3.10
C VAL A 54 1.63 6.89 -3.83
N LEU A 55 1.49 7.96 -3.07
CA LEU A 55 1.58 9.33 -3.56
C LEU A 55 3.04 9.77 -3.56
N LEU A 56 3.56 10.10 -4.74
CA LEU A 56 4.93 10.53 -4.97
C LEU A 56 5.01 12.04 -5.15
N SER A 57 6.18 12.60 -4.86
CA SER A 57 6.53 13.94 -5.33
C SER A 57 6.54 13.98 -6.86
N ASP A 58 6.26 15.16 -7.44
CA ASP A 58 6.24 15.32 -8.89
C ASP A 58 7.60 15.03 -9.53
N GLU A 59 8.69 15.17 -8.77
CA GLU A 59 10.03 14.84 -9.24
C GLU A 59 10.30 13.33 -9.18
N ALA A 60 9.86 12.66 -8.10
CA ALA A 60 9.97 11.21 -7.96
C ALA A 60 9.08 10.44 -8.95
N SER A 61 7.99 11.04 -9.43
CA SER A 61 7.11 10.43 -10.42
C SER A 61 7.64 10.44 -11.86
N LYS A 62 8.80 11.06 -12.12
CA LYS A 62 9.39 11.14 -13.47
C LYS A 62 10.36 9.98 -13.72
N PRO A 63 10.44 9.44 -14.94
CA PRO A 63 11.53 8.56 -15.32
C PRO A 63 12.90 9.28 -15.26
N PRO A 64 13.99 8.63 -14.82
CA PRO A 64 14.07 7.24 -14.34
C PRO A 64 13.70 7.07 -12.86
N ARG A 65 13.58 8.16 -12.09
CA ARG A 65 13.35 8.14 -10.64
C ARG A 65 12.13 7.33 -10.22
N LEU A 66 11.06 7.34 -11.02
CA LEU A 66 9.86 6.55 -10.77
C LEU A 66 10.16 5.05 -10.62
N HIS A 67 11.04 4.51 -11.46
CA HIS A 67 11.39 3.10 -11.39
C HIS A 67 12.19 2.78 -10.13
N GLU A 68 13.16 3.62 -9.80
CA GLU A 68 14.03 3.47 -8.63
C GLU A 68 13.21 3.58 -7.33
N ILE A 69 12.32 4.57 -7.22
CA ILE A 69 11.51 4.75 -6.02
C ILE A 69 10.48 3.63 -5.88
N ALA A 70 9.88 3.14 -6.97
CA ALA A 70 8.94 2.01 -6.92
C ALA A 70 9.62 0.74 -6.40
N GLN A 71 10.80 0.40 -6.94
CA GLN A 71 11.58 -0.74 -6.45
C GLN A 71 12.00 -0.60 -4.99
N THR A 72 12.31 0.62 -4.56
CA THR A 72 12.67 0.90 -3.17
C THR A 72 11.46 0.74 -2.26
N VAL A 73 10.29 1.28 -2.63
CA VAL A 73 9.05 1.10 -1.86
C VAL A 73 8.69 -0.37 -1.70
N GLU A 74 8.70 -1.13 -2.79
CA GLU A 74 8.36 -2.56 -2.77
C GLU A 74 9.31 -3.36 -1.87
N ARG A 75 10.61 -3.06 -1.93
CA ARG A 75 11.61 -3.69 -1.07
C ARG A 75 11.40 -3.34 0.40
N GLU A 76 11.34 -2.05 0.73
CA GLU A 76 11.23 -1.58 2.11
C GLU A 76 9.93 -2.06 2.77
N MET A 77 8.85 -2.20 1.99
CA MET A 77 7.60 -2.79 2.45
C MET A 77 7.73 -4.29 2.70
N SER A 78 8.36 -5.03 1.78
CA SER A 78 8.56 -6.49 1.92
C SER A 78 9.53 -6.85 3.05
N ASP A 79 10.53 -5.99 3.32
CA ASP A 79 11.47 -6.18 4.43
C ASP A 79 10.79 -6.00 5.80
N ARG A 80 9.67 -5.27 5.85
CA ARG A 80 8.89 -4.99 7.08
C ARG A 80 7.64 -5.85 7.21
N LEU A 81 7.07 -6.28 6.09
CA LEU A 81 5.86 -7.08 6.02
C LEU A 81 6.18 -8.37 5.30
N ASP A 82 6.16 -9.48 6.04
CA ASP A 82 6.18 -10.80 5.43
C ASP A 82 4.80 -11.10 4.84
N PHE A 83 4.53 -10.62 3.62
CA PHE A 83 3.24 -10.77 2.95
C PHE A 83 2.80 -12.23 2.79
N LEU A 84 3.77 -13.15 2.69
CA LEU A 84 3.51 -14.58 2.58
C LEU A 84 3.01 -15.14 3.93
N GLU A 85 3.67 -14.80 5.04
CA GLU A 85 3.18 -15.16 6.39
C GLU A 85 1.86 -14.46 6.73
N LEU A 86 1.65 -13.26 6.21
CA LEU A 86 0.40 -12.50 6.38
C LEU A 86 -0.76 -13.10 5.56
N GLY A 87 -0.48 -13.96 4.59
CA GLY A 87 -1.49 -14.54 3.69
C GLY A 87 -2.20 -13.48 2.86
N LEU A 88 -1.49 -12.39 2.50
CA LEU A 88 -2.04 -11.27 1.73
C LEU A 88 -1.32 -11.15 0.39
N PHE A 89 -2.09 -11.09 -0.70
CA PHE A 89 -1.57 -10.55 -1.94
C PHE A 89 -1.35 -9.04 -1.81
N TYR A 90 -0.41 -8.47 -2.58
CA TYR A 90 -0.12 -7.04 -2.50
C TYR A 90 -0.08 -6.39 -3.88
N TYR A 91 -0.61 -5.17 -3.96
CA TYR A 91 -0.67 -4.38 -5.18
C TYR A 91 -0.23 -2.95 -4.91
N PHE A 92 0.71 -2.44 -5.70
CA PHE A 92 1.21 -1.07 -5.61
C PHE A 92 0.69 -0.22 -6.77
N HIS A 93 0.07 0.90 -6.44
CA HIS A 93 -0.36 1.92 -7.39
C HIS A 93 0.35 3.22 -7.08
N TYR A 94 0.99 3.81 -8.09
CA TYR A 94 1.74 5.06 -7.95
C TYR A 94 1.01 6.22 -8.61
N ARG A 95 1.05 7.39 -7.98
CA ARG A 95 0.49 8.64 -8.51
C ARG A 95 1.33 9.82 -8.05
N SER A 96 1.47 10.85 -8.89
CA SER A 96 2.11 12.12 -8.49
C SER A 96 1.14 13.06 -7.75
N GLN A 97 1.68 13.97 -6.95
CA GLN A 97 0.90 15.06 -6.33
C GLN A 97 0.14 15.89 -7.38
N SER A 98 0.79 16.24 -8.49
CA SER A 98 0.18 16.98 -9.60
C SER A 98 -1.02 16.24 -10.21
N GLU A 99 -0.95 14.92 -10.38
CA GLU A 99 -2.08 14.12 -10.85
C GLU A 99 -3.19 14.06 -9.81
N GLN A 100 -2.85 13.84 -8.54
CA GLN A 100 -3.85 13.75 -7.47
C GLN A 100 -4.60 15.08 -7.27
N ASN A 101 -3.91 16.20 -7.38
CA ASN A 101 -4.52 17.54 -7.29
C ASN A 101 -5.49 17.84 -8.44
N LYS A 102 -5.30 17.21 -9.61
CA LYS A 102 -6.18 17.34 -10.78
C LYS A 102 -7.39 16.43 -10.70
N ILE A 103 -7.18 15.17 -10.34
CA ILE A 103 -8.21 14.12 -10.38
C ILE A 103 -9.08 14.14 -9.12
N LYS A 104 -8.52 14.53 -7.96
CA LYS A 104 -9.21 14.65 -6.65
C LYS A 104 -10.04 13.42 -6.25
N GLU A 105 -9.61 12.24 -6.70
CA GLU A 105 -10.27 10.99 -6.34
C GLU A 105 -10.11 10.73 -4.84
N LYS A 106 -11.26 10.52 -4.17
CA LYS A 106 -11.33 10.32 -2.71
C LYS A 106 -10.57 9.09 -2.22
N ILE A 107 -10.28 8.12 -3.08
CA ILE A 107 -9.53 6.91 -2.71
C ILE A 107 -8.02 7.17 -2.53
N TRP A 108 -7.56 8.36 -2.95
CA TRP A 108 -6.16 8.80 -2.87
C TRP A 108 -5.97 10.02 -1.95
N ALA A 109 -7.07 10.58 -1.42
CA ALA A 109 -7.09 11.74 -0.52
C ALA A 109 -7.29 11.32 0.94
#